data_AF-A0A0G3CDR5-F1
#
_entry.id   AF-A0A0G3CDR5-F1
#
_cell.length_a   1.000
_cell.length_b   1.000
_cell.length_c   1.000
_cell.angle_alpha   90.00
_cell.angle_beta   90.00
_cell.angle_gamma   90.00
#
_symmetry.space_group_name_H-M   'P 1'
#
loop_
_entity.id
_entity.type
_entity.pdbx_description
1 polymer ?
#
loop_
_entity_poly.entity_id
_entity_poly.type
_entity_poly.pdbx_seq_one_letter_code
_entity_poly.pdbx_strand_id
1 'polypeptide(L)'
;MDVLEISKKILHEGPICDHCLGRQFAKLSTGLSNRERGQALKLALVLEGDRIYKTENDDSLLKELAPCSVFARKALGIEGEDEQCWVCLDQFKKLDEWADKAVKALEGLEYSTFLVGTKVSGLLSENEEMLWAEAGTAYAEQLKTELNREVGKRIAEKVQKDVDFENPDITITLDLAKNKLDLQLRSVYLLGRYRKLIRGIPQTRWPCRKCKGKGCERCNFTGKQYQESVDELIKGPVVKAFQAVDTAFHGSGREDIDALMLGSGRPFVVEAKSPVKRSTDLEELMRNINEEAAGKVEVREFSFTGKNMIETLKSSKADKTYKLKVTFKEPVSEEKLKSSLEALSGIEISQQTPRRVVHRRADLVRKRHVHGIKLDELTDEGYAYITVNCEGGLYVKELVSGDEGRTNPSLSGLLGIPALVEDLDVVNVDI
;
A
#
# COMPACT_ATOMS: atom_id res chain seq x y z
N MET A 1 0.13 -44.97 10.93
CA MET A 1 -1.07 -44.96 11.79
C MET A 1 -2.26 -44.59 10.93
N ASP A 2 -3.40 -45.22 11.18
CA ASP A 2 -4.66 -44.84 10.52
C ASP A 2 -5.31 -43.63 11.21
N VAL A 3 -6.43 -43.14 10.66
CA VAL A 3 -7.13 -41.95 11.16
C VAL A 3 -7.71 -42.14 12.58
N LEU A 4 -8.09 -43.35 12.96
CA LEU A 4 -8.64 -43.64 14.29
C LEU A 4 -7.53 -43.77 15.32
N GLU A 5 -6.41 -44.41 14.98
CA GLU A 5 -5.23 -44.48 15.82
C GLU A 5 -4.67 -43.08 16.13
N ILE A 6 -4.59 -42.21 15.11
CA ILE A 6 -4.17 -40.80 15.30
C ILE A 6 -5.18 -40.07 16.19
N SER A 7 -6.48 -40.24 15.94
CA SER A 7 -7.54 -39.59 16.73
C SER A 7 -7.49 -40.00 18.21
N LYS A 8 -7.19 -41.27 18.51
CA LYS A 8 -7.00 -41.75 19.90
C LYS A 8 -5.82 -41.06 20.59
N LYS A 9 -4.68 -40.91 19.90
CA LYS A 9 -3.52 -40.17 20.46
C LYS A 9 -3.86 -38.72 20.80
N ILE A 10 -4.53 -38.03 19.87
CA ILE A 10 -4.96 -36.64 20.07
C ILE A 10 -5.89 -36.51 21.29
N LEU A 11 -6.80 -37.47 21.48
CA LEU A 11 -7.73 -37.49 22.62
C LEU A 11 -7.03 -37.75 23.95
N HIS A 12 -5.95 -38.55 23.93
CA HIS A 12 -5.17 -38.83 25.13
C HIS A 12 -4.49 -37.57 25.70
N GLU A 13 -4.10 -36.61 24.84
CA GLU A 13 -3.58 -35.31 25.26
C GLU A 13 -4.62 -34.43 25.97
N GLY A 14 -5.92 -34.64 25.69
CA GLY A 14 -7.01 -33.98 26.40
C GLY A 14 -8.29 -33.75 25.59
N PRO A 15 -9.28 -33.04 26.16
CA PRO A 15 -10.56 -32.76 25.53
C PRO A 15 -10.40 -31.92 24.26
N ILE A 16 -10.86 -32.41 23.11
CA ILE A 16 -10.74 -31.70 21.82
C ILE A 16 -12.11 -31.46 21.17
N CYS A 17 -12.34 -30.27 20.62
CA CYS A 17 -13.57 -29.98 19.88
C CYS A 17 -13.59 -30.63 18.49
N ASP A 18 -14.78 -30.77 17.91
CA ASP A 18 -14.98 -31.42 16.61
C ASP A 18 -14.17 -30.75 15.48
N HIS A 19 -14.11 -29.41 15.47
CA HIS A 19 -13.32 -28.67 14.48
C HIS A 19 -11.83 -29.00 14.57
N CYS A 20 -11.24 -28.95 15.77
CA CYS A 20 -9.79 -29.20 15.95
C CYS A 20 -9.39 -30.64 15.64
N LEU A 21 -10.23 -31.61 15.97
CA LEU A 21 -9.99 -33.00 15.59
C LEU A 21 -10.13 -33.18 14.08
N GLY A 22 -11.26 -32.75 13.51
CA GLY A 22 -11.56 -32.97 12.10
C GLY A 22 -10.59 -32.26 11.15
N ARG A 23 -10.06 -31.09 11.54
CA ARG A 23 -9.12 -30.33 10.70
C ARG A 23 -7.77 -31.03 10.54
N GLN A 24 -7.42 -31.99 11.40
CA GLN A 24 -6.22 -32.82 11.17
C GLN A 24 -6.35 -33.71 9.93
N PHE A 25 -7.57 -33.89 9.46
CA PHE A 25 -7.92 -34.72 8.32
C PHE A 25 -8.66 -33.93 7.23
N ALA A 26 -8.52 -32.60 7.22
CA ALA A 26 -9.23 -31.70 6.31
C ALA A 26 -9.03 -32.03 4.82
N LYS A 27 -7.86 -32.59 4.47
CA LYS A 27 -7.52 -32.99 3.08
C LYS A 27 -7.97 -34.40 2.72
N LEU A 28 -8.61 -35.13 3.65
CA LEU A 28 -9.16 -36.46 3.41
C LEU A 28 -10.68 -36.34 3.18
N SER A 29 -11.15 -36.97 2.10
CA SER A 29 -12.53 -36.85 1.60
C SER A 29 -12.94 -35.40 1.21
N THR A 30 -14.09 -35.25 0.57
CA THR A 30 -14.62 -33.95 0.07
C THR A 30 -16.08 -33.75 0.49
N GLY A 31 -16.57 -32.51 0.43
CA GLY A 31 -17.97 -32.17 0.73
C GLY A 31 -18.36 -32.07 2.21
N LEU A 32 -17.40 -32.30 3.13
CA LEU A 32 -17.60 -32.22 4.58
C LEU A 32 -16.87 -31.02 5.18
N SER A 33 -17.45 -30.41 6.20
CA SER A 33 -16.79 -29.49 7.12
C SER A 33 -15.87 -30.25 8.08
N ASN A 34 -14.90 -29.56 8.70
CA ASN A 34 -14.07 -30.21 9.71
C ASN A 34 -14.87 -30.55 10.97
N ARG A 35 -15.92 -29.78 11.29
CA ARG A 35 -16.86 -30.15 12.35
C ARG A 35 -17.47 -31.52 12.10
N GLU A 36 -18.00 -31.76 10.91
CA GLU A 36 -18.61 -33.05 10.56
C GLU A 36 -17.57 -34.19 10.58
N ARG A 37 -16.35 -33.95 10.07
CA ARG A 37 -15.26 -34.93 10.17
C ARG A 37 -14.94 -35.29 11.62
N GLY A 38 -14.78 -34.30 12.49
CA GLY A 38 -14.50 -34.52 13.91
C GLY A 38 -15.61 -35.27 14.63
N GLN A 39 -16.88 -34.92 14.34
CA GLN A 39 -18.04 -35.63 14.88
C GLN A 39 -18.06 -37.09 14.45
N ALA A 40 -17.79 -37.37 13.18
CA ALA A 40 -17.72 -38.73 12.65
C ALA A 40 -16.61 -39.56 13.32
N LEU A 41 -15.42 -38.97 13.50
CA LEU A 41 -14.29 -39.63 14.17
C LEU A 41 -14.60 -39.93 15.63
N LYS A 42 -15.13 -38.95 16.38
CA LYS A 42 -15.56 -39.18 17.77
C LYS A 42 -16.64 -40.25 17.86
N LEU A 43 -17.64 -40.21 16.99
CA LEU A 43 -18.71 -41.21 17.00
C LEU A 43 -18.16 -42.62 16.74
N ALA A 44 -17.25 -42.78 15.78
CA ALA A 44 -16.61 -44.06 15.51
C ALA A 44 -15.82 -44.58 16.73
N LEU A 45 -15.09 -43.70 17.43
CA LEU A 45 -14.36 -44.06 18.63
C LEU A 45 -15.28 -44.37 19.81
N VAL A 46 -16.42 -43.68 19.95
CA VAL A 46 -17.44 -44.01 20.95
C VAL A 46 -18.03 -45.38 20.69
N LEU A 47 -18.35 -45.73 19.43
CA LEU A 47 -18.88 -47.05 19.08
C LEU A 47 -17.88 -48.16 19.43
N GLU A 48 -16.59 -47.95 19.14
CA GLU A 48 -15.55 -48.90 19.50
C GLU A 48 -15.34 -48.98 21.02
N GLY A 49 -15.37 -47.84 21.72
CA GLY A 49 -15.30 -47.80 23.19
C GLY A 49 -16.47 -48.53 23.86
N ASP A 50 -17.70 -48.35 23.36
CA ASP A 50 -18.88 -49.04 23.86
C ASP A 50 -18.85 -50.55 23.55
N ARG A 51 -18.31 -50.94 22.40
CA ARG A 51 -18.05 -52.35 22.07
C ARG A 51 -17.09 -52.97 23.09
N ILE A 52 -15.93 -52.35 23.31
CA ILE A 52 -14.90 -52.82 24.26
C ILE A 52 -15.48 -52.88 25.67
N TYR A 53 -16.22 -51.86 26.10
CA TYR A 53 -16.85 -51.84 27.41
C TYR A 53 -17.82 -53.02 27.59
N LYS A 54 -18.63 -53.32 26.58
CA LYS A 54 -19.60 -54.43 26.65
C LYS A 54 -18.96 -55.82 26.56
N THR A 55 -17.86 -55.97 25.83
CA THR A 55 -17.22 -57.29 25.62
C THR A 55 -16.14 -57.61 26.64
N GLU A 56 -15.41 -56.59 27.09
CA GLU A 56 -14.17 -56.72 27.87
C GLU A 56 -14.28 -56.02 29.24
N ASN A 57 -15.38 -55.31 29.51
CA ASN A 57 -15.61 -54.53 30.73
C ASN A 57 -14.52 -53.46 30.98
N ASP A 58 -13.96 -52.92 29.90
CA ASP A 58 -13.01 -51.81 29.91
C ASP A 58 -13.65 -50.54 29.35
N ASP A 59 -13.79 -49.52 30.20
CA ASP A 59 -14.41 -48.24 29.89
C ASP A 59 -13.38 -47.12 29.63
N SER A 60 -12.09 -47.45 29.54
CA SER A 60 -11.00 -46.46 29.46
C SER A 60 -11.16 -45.48 28.29
N LEU A 61 -11.43 -46.00 27.08
CA LEU A 61 -11.64 -45.16 25.89
C LEU A 61 -12.89 -44.27 26.01
N LEU A 62 -13.97 -44.79 26.61
CA LEU A 62 -15.18 -43.99 26.85
C LEU A 62 -14.92 -42.88 27.87
N LYS A 63 -14.12 -43.15 28.91
CA LYS A 63 -13.71 -42.14 29.91
C LYS A 63 -12.85 -41.03 29.30
N GLU A 64 -11.92 -41.37 28.40
CA GLU A 64 -11.13 -40.36 27.67
C GLU A 64 -11.99 -39.49 26.73
N LEU A 65 -13.03 -40.07 26.13
CA LEU A 65 -13.96 -39.35 25.24
C LEU A 65 -15.00 -38.52 26.00
N ALA A 66 -15.36 -38.92 27.22
CA ALA A 66 -16.44 -38.31 28.00
C ALA A 66 -16.33 -36.78 28.16
N PRO A 67 -15.15 -36.18 28.38
CA PRO A 67 -14.98 -34.73 28.43
C PRO A 67 -15.39 -33.98 27.15
N CYS A 68 -15.43 -34.64 25.99
CA CYS A 68 -15.67 -33.96 24.70
C CYS A 68 -16.68 -34.68 23.79
N SER A 69 -17.44 -35.64 24.34
CA SER A 69 -18.46 -36.40 23.60
C SER A 69 -19.66 -36.73 24.48
N VAL A 70 -20.80 -36.12 24.16
CA VAL A 70 -22.08 -36.42 24.79
C VAL A 70 -22.49 -37.90 24.65
N PHE A 71 -22.07 -38.57 23.57
CA PHE A 71 -22.40 -39.99 23.35
C PHE A 71 -21.59 -40.90 24.27
N ALA A 72 -20.31 -40.58 24.53
CA ALA A 72 -19.51 -41.31 25.52
C ALA A 72 -20.10 -41.18 26.93
N ARG A 73 -20.50 -39.96 27.32
CA ARG A 73 -21.16 -39.70 28.60
C ARG A 73 -22.44 -40.52 28.77
N LYS A 74 -23.27 -40.58 27.71
CA LYS A 74 -24.49 -41.41 27.71
C LYS A 74 -24.19 -42.91 27.84
N ALA A 75 -23.15 -43.41 27.17
CA ALA A 75 -22.74 -44.82 27.30
C ALA A 75 -22.28 -45.17 28.72
N LEU A 76 -21.64 -44.22 29.41
CA LEU A 76 -21.21 -44.35 30.80
C LEU A 76 -22.30 -44.02 31.84
N GLY A 77 -23.45 -43.51 31.41
CA GLY A 77 -24.52 -43.07 32.32
C GLY A 77 -24.17 -41.84 33.17
N ILE A 78 -23.29 -40.97 32.70
CA ILE A 78 -22.89 -39.74 33.40
C ILE A 78 -23.47 -38.50 32.73
N GLU A 79 -23.79 -37.47 33.52
CA GLU A 79 -24.26 -36.17 33.05
C GLU A 79 -23.11 -35.15 32.96
N GLY A 80 -23.23 -34.15 32.09
CA GLY A 80 -22.25 -33.08 31.96
C GLY A 80 -22.20 -32.44 30.57
N GLU A 81 -21.44 -31.36 30.48
CA GLU A 81 -21.17 -30.62 29.25
C GLU A 81 -19.76 -30.91 28.73
N ASP A 82 -19.47 -30.47 27.50
CA ASP A 82 -18.14 -30.61 26.95
C ASP A 82 -17.16 -29.64 27.63
N GLU A 83 -16.04 -30.18 28.10
CA GLU A 83 -14.92 -29.41 28.63
C GLU A 83 -14.27 -28.52 27.56
N GLN A 84 -13.46 -27.57 28.01
CA GLN A 84 -12.77 -26.65 27.10
C GLN A 84 -11.81 -27.42 26.20
N CYS A 85 -11.87 -27.11 24.89
CA CYS A 85 -10.94 -27.68 23.93
C CYS A 85 -9.49 -27.27 24.27
N TRP A 86 -8.61 -28.23 24.51
CA TRP A 86 -7.20 -27.94 24.83
C TRP A 86 -6.49 -27.25 23.67
N VAL A 87 -6.87 -27.53 22.41
CA VAL A 87 -6.23 -26.95 21.23
C VAL A 87 -6.62 -25.48 21.03
N CYS A 88 -7.92 -25.23 20.81
CA CYS A 88 -8.39 -23.90 20.41
C CYS A 88 -8.94 -23.06 21.56
N LEU A 89 -8.98 -23.56 22.80
CA LEU A 89 -9.52 -22.84 23.95
C LEU A 89 -10.92 -22.26 23.67
N ASP A 90 -11.77 -23.08 23.04
CA ASP A 90 -13.14 -22.78 22.65
C ASP A 90 -13.33 -21.62 21.64
N GLN A 91 -12.32 -21.26 20.85
CA GLN A 91 -12.47 -20.23 19.82
C GLN A 91 -13.52 -20.58 18.75
N PHE A 92 -13.72 -21.86 18.44
CA PHE A 92 -14.79 -22.29 17.53
C PHE A 92 -16.21 -22.17 18.13
N LYS A 93 -16.35 -22.03 19.45
CA LYS A 93 -17.65 -21.70 20.08
C LYS A 93 -17.99 -20.20 19.93
N LYS A 94 -17.03 -19.37 19.52
CA LYS A 94 -17.15 -17.90 19.43
C LYS A 94 -17.28 -17.38 18.00
N LEU A 95 -17.58 -18.25 17.02
CA LEU A 95 -17.65 -17.86 15.61
C LEU A 95 -18.67 -16.74 15.35
N ASP A 96 -19.86 -16.85 15.94
CA ASP A 96 -20.92 -15.85 15.77
C ASP A 96 -20.59 -14.55 16.50
N GLU A 97 -20.00 -14.63 17.70
CA GLU A 97 -19.51 -13.45 18.45
C GLU A 97 -18.48 -12.65 17.63
N TRP A 98 -17.53 -13.34 16.99
CA TRP A 98 -16.55 -12.69 16.11
C TRP A 98 -17.20 -12.07 14.88
N ALA A 99 -18.14 -12.78 14.25
CA ALA A 99 -18.87 -12.26 13.10
C ALA A 99 -19.70 -11.02 13.47
N ASP A 100 -20.40 -11.03 14.61
CA ASP A 100 -21.20 -9.89 15.08
C ASP A 100 -20.34 -8.67 15.41
N LYS A 101 -19.20 -8.88 16.09
CA LYS A 101 -18.21 -7.80 16.32
C LYS A 101 -17.71 -7.21 15.02
N ALA A 102 -17.44 -8.04 14.00
CA ALA A 102 -16.98 -7.60 12.70
C ALA A 102 -18.04 -6.80 11.96
N VAL A 103 -19.27 -7.31 11.88
CA VAL A 103 -20.42 -6.63 11.23
C VAL A 103 -20.61 -5.24 11.83
N LYS A 104 -20.63 -5.16 13.17
CA LYS A 104 -20.76 -3.87 13.87
C LYS A 104 -19.61 -2.91 13.55
N ALA A 105 -18.37 -3.41 13.45
CA ALA A 105 -17.21 -2.59 13.13
C ALA A 105 -17.21 -2.09 11.66
N LEU A 106 -17.92 -2.79 10.76
CA LEU A 106 -18.05 -2.43 9.35
C LEU A 106 -19.17 -1.40 9.08
N GLU A 107 -20.04 -1.14 10.06
CA GLU A 107 -21.14 -0.19 9.92
C GLU A 107 -20.63 1.21 9.54
N GLY A 108 -21.27 1.81 8.53
CA GLY A 108 -20.94 3.15 8.03
C GLY A 108 -19.73 3.22 7.09
N LEU A 109 -19.06 2.10 6.80
CA LEU A 109 -17.98 2.04 5.81
C LEU A 109 -18.52 1.67 4.42
N GLU A 110 -18.03 2.34 3.38
CA GLU A 110 -18.29 1.95 1.99
C GLU A 110 -17.26 0.92 1.54
N TYR A 111 -17.70 -0.26 1.12
CA TYR A 111 -16.84 -1.32 0.59
C TYR A 111 -17.65 -2.31 -0.24
N SER A 112 -16.95 -3.03 -1.12
CA SER A 112 -17.51 -4.12 -1.92
C SER A 112 -16.95 -5.47 -1.48
N THR A 113 -15.69 -5.51 -1.06
CA THR A 113 -15.00 -6.76 -0.70
C THR A 113 -14.32 -6.68 0.65
N PHE A 114 -14.15 -7.81 1.31
CA PHE A 114 -13.38 -7.90 2.55
C PHE A 114 -12.55 -9.18 2.62
N LEU A 115 -11.65 -9.26 3.60
CA LEU A 115 -10.89 -10.47 3.91
C LEU A 115 -10.80 -10.65 5.42
N VAL A 116 -10.97 -11.89 5.89
CA VAL A 116 -10.75 -12.23 7.31
C VAL A 116 -9.36 -12.86 7.48
N GLY A 117 -8.60 -12.29 8.40
CA GLY A 117 -7.34 -12.82 8.90
C GLY A 117 -7.42 -13.09 10.40
N THR A 118 -6.62 -14.02 10.88
CA THR A 118 -6.55 -14.37 12.30
C THR A 118 -5.09 -14.40 12.74
N LYS A 119 -4.82 -13.78 13.88
CA LYS A 119 -3.56 -13.86 14.59
C LYS A 119 -3.67 -14.87 15.72
N VAL A 120 -2.88 -15.92 15.61
CA VAL A 120 -2.73 -16.98 16.61
C VAL A 120 -1.40 -16.76 17.32
N SER A 121 -1.40 -16.69 18.64
CA SER A 121 -0.19 -16.45 19.46
C SER A 121 -0.33 -17.02 20.86
N GLY A 122 0.81 -17.24 21.54
CA GLY A 122 0.84 -17.81 22.89
C GLY A 122 0.36 -19.26 22.90
N LEU A 123 -0.40 -19.63 23.93
CA LEU A 123 -0.92 -20.99 24.13
C LEU A 123 -1.57 -21.59 22.87
N LEU A 124 -2.34 -20.80 22.11
CA LEU A 124 -3.01 -21.31 20.90
C LEU A 124 -2.01 -21.77 19.82
N SER A 125 -0.82 -21.17 19.75
CA SER A 125 0.22 -21.58 18.81
C SER A 125 0.96 -22.81 19.32
N GLU A 126 1.26 -22.85 20.62
CA GLU A 126 1.93 -23.99 21.27
C GLU A 126 1.07 -25.25 21.19
N ASN A 127 -0.24 -25.13 21.47
CA ASN A 127 -1.18 -26.24 21.39
C ASN A 127 -1.37 -26.73 19.95
N GLU A 128 -1.30 -25.84 18.96
CA GLU A 128 -1.32 -26.21 17.53
C GLU A 128 -0.11 -27.06 17.15
N GLU A 129 1.09 -26.68 17.62
CA GLU A 129 2.33 -27.41 17.37
C GLU A 129 2.32 -28.78 18.06
N MET A 130 1.87 -28.85 19.31
CA MET A 130 1.69 -30.13 20.02
C MET A 130 0.72 -31.06 19.26
N LEU A 131 -0.40 -30.53 18.79
CA LEU A 131 -1.36 -31.31 18.01
C LEU A 131 -0.74 -31.88 16.72
N TRP A 132 0.10 -31.11 16.04
CA TRP A 132 0.80 -31.57 14.85
C TRP A 132 1.92 -32.56 15.13
N ALA A 133 2.54 -32.50 16.32
CA ALA A 133 3.49 -33.52 16.75
C ALA A 133 2.82 -34.90 16.88
N GLU A 134 1.59 -34.94 17.41
CA GLU A 134 0.81 -36.18 17.54
C GLU A 134 0.19 -36.64 16.22
N ALA A 135 -0.39 -35.72 15.45
CA ALA A 135 -1.22 -36.04 14.28
C ALA A 135 -0.44 -36.07 12.96
N GLY A 136 0.70 -35.38 12.90
CA GLY A 136 1.34 -35.00 11.65
C GLY A 136 0.59 -33.90 10.90
N THR A 137 1.21 -33.40 9.82
CA THR A 137 0.71 -32.23 9.06
C THR A 137 0.25 -32.54 7.64
N ALA A 138 0.42 -33.78 7.18
CA ALA A 138 0.18 -34.17 5.78
C ALA A 138 -1.24 -33.79 5.32
N TYR A 139 -2.24 -34.08 6.17
CA TYR A 139 -3.66 -33.86 5.87
C TYR A 139 -4.30 -32.73 6.66
N ALA A 140 -3.51 -32.03 7.48
CA ALA A 140 -4.00 -31.03 8.40
C ALA A 140 -4.31 -29.69 7.71
N GLU A 141 -5.33 -29.01 8.23
CA GLU A 141 -5.61 -27.59 8.04
C GLU A 141 -5.28 -26.81 9.31
N GLN A 142 -4.68 -25.63 9.14
CA GLN A 142 -4.29 -24.76 10.25
C GLN A 142 -5.52 -24.15 10.93
N LEU A 143 -5.48 -24.01 12.25
CA LEU A 143 -6.54 -23.38 13.04
C LEU A 143 -7.00 -22.03 12.45
N LYS A 144 -6.04 -21.16 12.10
CA LYS A 144 -6.35 -19.84 11.53
C LYS A 144 -7.09 -19.92 10.18
N THR A 145 -6.79 -20.92 9.35
CA THR A 145 -7.39 -21.03 8.01
C THR A 145 -8.85 -21.40 8.11
N GLU A 146 -9.18 -22.36 8.98
CA GLU A 146 -10.57 -22.72 9.23
C GLU A 146 -11.34 -21.58 9.91
N LEU A 147 -10.76 -20.93 10.93
CA LEU A 147 -11.39 -19.79 11.59
C LEU A 147 -11.69 -18.65 10.60
N ASN A 148 -10.72 -18.29 9.76
CA ASN A 148 -10.92 -17.26 8.72
C ASN A 148 -12.09 -17.62 7.80
N ARG A 149 -12.16 -18.88 7.35
CA ARG A 149 -13.23 -19.36 6.47
C ARG A 149 -14.60 -19.32 7.17
N GLU A 150 -14.68 -19.84 8.39
CA GLU A 150 -15.95 -19.98 9.11
C GLU A 150 -16.51 -18.64 9.60
N VAL A 151 -15.65 -17.73 10.07
CA VAL A 151 -16.05 -16.36 10.40
C VAL A 151 -16.36 -15.58 9.10
N GLY A 152 -15.56 -15.75 8.05
CA GLY A 152 -15.78 -15.09 6.76
C GLY A 152 -17.13 -15.40 6.13
N LYS A 153 -17.56 -16.67 6.13
CA LYS A 153 -18.89 -17.09 5.66
C LYS A 153 -20.03 -16.36 6.40
N ARG A 154 -19.94 -16.31 7.73
CA ARG A 154 -20.94 -15.66 8.59
C ARG A 154 -21.00 -14.14 8.38
N ILE A 155 -19.85 -13.51 8.21
CA ILE A 155 -19.80 -12.07 7.88
C ILE A 155 -20.44 -11.84 6.51
N ALA A 156 -20.03 -12.60 5.49
CA ALA A 156 -20.53 -12.45 4.11
C ALA A 156 -22.06 -12.59 4.04
N GLU A 157 -22.62 -13.57 4.76
CA GLU A 157 -24.07 -13.76 4.86
C GLU A 157 -24.78 -12.57 5.51
N LYS A 158 -24.19 -11.96 6.54
CA LYS A 158 -24.79 -10.82 7.25
C LYS A 158 -24.68 -9.51 6.47
N VAL A 159 -23.56 -9.25 5.81
CA VAL A 159 -23.30 -7.97 5.11
C VAL A 159 -23.63 -7.99 3.61
N GLN A 160 -23.85 -9.17 3.03
CA GLN A 160 -24.09 -9.37 1.60
C GLN A 160 -22.97 -8.76 0.72
N LYS A 161 -21.71 -9.10 1.06
CA LYS A 161 -20.49 -8.66 0.36
C LYS A 161 -19.55 -9.84 0.13
N ASP A 162 -18.68 -9.71 -0.86
CA ASP A 162 -17.79 -10.79 -1.29
C ASP A 162 -16.46 -10.80 -0.54
N VAL A 163 -15.85 -11.99 -0.46
CA VAL A 163 -14.49 -12.16 0.06
C VAL A 163 -13.49 -12.05 -1.08
N ASP A 164 -12.48 -11.19 -0.94
CA ASP A 164 -11.39 -11.03 -1.90
C ASP A 164 -10.04 -11.32 -1.22
N PHE A 165 -9.31 -12.30 -1.74
CA PHE A 165 -8.03 -12.75 -1.18
C PHE A 165 -6.82 -11.96 -1.69
N GLU A 166 -6.96 -11.22 -2.78
CA GLU A 166 -5.86 -10.49 -3.41
C GLU A 166 -5.92 -9.00 -3.08
N ASN A 167 -7.08 -8.37 -3.24
CA ASN A 167 -7.22 -6.91 -3.14
C ASN A 167 -8.46 -6.46 -2.34
N PRO A 168 -8.68 -6.99 -1.12
CA PRO A 168 -9.84 -6.63 -0.32
C PRO A 168 -9.90 -5.12 -0.03
N ASP A 169 -11.10 -4.54 -0.01
CA ASP A 169 -11.27 -3.16 0.44
C ASP A 169 -10.99 -3.02 1.94
N ILE A 170 -11.38 -4.04 2.71
CA ILE A 170 -11.19 -4.09 4.16
C ILE A 170 -10.61 -5.44 4.58
N THR A 171 -9.50 -5.42 5.31
CA THR A 171 -8.98 -6.61 6.01
C THR A 171 -9.40 -6.56 7.47
N ILE A 172 -10.08 -7.61 7.92
CA ILE A 172 -10.57 -7.81 9.28
C ILE A 172 -9.61 -8.78 9.97
N THR A 173 -8.89 -8.33 10.99
CA THR A 173 -7.94 -9.17 11.72
C THR A 173 -8.47 -9.50 13.12
N LEU A 174 -8.59 -10.80 13.42
CA LEU A 174 -8.99 -11.32 14.73
C LEU A 174 -7.72 -11.65 15.54
N ASP A 175 -7.46 -10.91 16.62
CA ASP A 175 -6.43 -11.28 17.61
C ASP A 175 -7.08 -12.12 18.71
N LEU A 176 -6.95 -13.45 18.58
CA LEU A 176 -7.64 -14.41 19.44
C LEU A 176 -7.18 -14.31 20.91
N ALA A 177 -5.88 -14.07 21.12
CA ALA A 177 -5.30 -13.99 22.46
C ALA A 177 -5.73 -12.71 23.18
N LYS A 178 -5.88 -11.59 22.45
CA LYS A 178 -6.31 -10.31 23.02
C LYS A 178 -7.82 -10.10 22.99
N ASN A 179 -8.59 -11.01 22.39
CA ASN A 179 -10.01 -10.84 22.11
C ASN A 179 -10.30 -9.49 21.42
N LYS A 180 -9.44 -9.11 20.47
CA LYS A 180 -9.49 -7.81 19.79
C LYS A 180 -9.71 -8.01 18.29
N LEU A 181 -10.51 -7.12 17.70
CA LEU A 181 -10.71 -7.02 16.26
C LEU A 181 -10.07 -5.72 15.76
N ASP A 182 -9.30 -5.83 14.68
CA ASP A 182 -8.67 -4.70 14.00
C ASP A 182 -9.12 -4.64 12.54
N LEU A 183 -9.49 -3.45 12.07
CA LEU A 183 -9.83 -3.20 10.67
C LEU A 183 -8.70 -2.45 9.98
N GLN A 184 -8.31 -2.94 8.81
CA GLN A 184 -7.40 -2.26 7.90
C GLN A 184 -8.12 -1.91 6.61
N LEU A 185 -8.35 -0.62 6.40
CA LEU A 185 -9.03 -0.09 5.22
C LEU A 185 -7.98 0.19 4.13
N ARG A 186 -8.13 -0.46 2.98
CA ARG A 186 -7.23 -0.28 1.83
C ARG A 186 -7.40 1.11 1.24
N SER A 187 -6.30 1.82 0.99
CA SER A 187 -6.33 3.14 0.37
C SER A 187 -7.01 3.13 -1.00
N VAL A 188 -7.60 4.26 -1.37
CA VAL A 188 -8.06 4.55 -2.74
C VAL A 188 -6.99 5.37 -3.45
N TYR A 189 -6.75 5.10 -4.73
CA TYR A 189 -5.71 5.78 -5.51
C TYR A 189 -6.35 6.47 -6.71
N LEU A 190 -6.05 7.76 -6.86
CA LEU A 190 -6.43 8.54 -8.03
C LEU A 190 -5.20 8.93 -8.82
N LEU A 191 -5.18 8.58 -10.11
CA LEU A 191 -4.22 9.11 -11.08
C LEU A 191 -4.76 10.44 -11.60
N GLY A 192 -3.89 11.43 -11.77
CA GLY A 192 -4.21 12.69 -12.44
C GLY A 192 -2.97 13.43 -12.90
N ARG A 193 -3.15 14.62 -13.46
CA ARG A 193 -2.06 15.53 -13.82
C ARG A 193 -2.23 16.87 -13.12
N TYR A 194 -1.15 17.44 -12.60
CA TYR A 194 -1.17 18.78 -12.00
C TYR A 194 -0.33 19.79 -12.78
N ARG A 195 -0.80 21.04 -12.81
CA ARG A 195 0.01 22.21 -13.11
C ARG A 195 0.33 22.95 -11.83
N LYS A 196 1.48 23.60 -11.83
CA LYS A 196 1.92 24.52 -10.79
C LYS A 196 2.12 25.86 -11.47
N LEU A 197 1.24 26.80 -11.17
CA LEU A 197 1.12 28.09 -11.85
C LEU A 197 1.80 29.24 -11.10
N ILE A 198 2.34 28.96 -9.91
CA ILE A 198 3.14 29.90 -9.14
C ILE A 198 4.52 29.34 -8.78
N ARG A 199 5.54 30.20 -8.70
CA ARG A 199 6.84 29.86 -8.11
C ARG A 199 6.77 29.96 -6.58
N GLY A 200 7.71 29.36 -5.86
CA GLY A 200 7.85 29.52 -4.40
C GLY A 200 7.22 28.42 -3.53
N ILE A 201 6.43 27.50 -4.12
CA ILE A 201 5.88 26.34 -3.40
C ILE A 201 6.56 25.02 -3.81
N PRO A 202 6.85 24.09 -2.88
CA PRO A 202 7.32 22.76 -3.22
C PRO A 202 6.18 21.86 -3.74
N GLN A 203 6.55 20.78 -4.44
CA GLN A 203 5.61 19.73 -4.84
C GLN A 203 5.00 18.99 -3.63
N THR A 204 5.86 18.60 -2.68
CA THR A 204 5.46 17.81 -1.50
C THR A 204 5.61 18.61 -0.20
N ARG A 205 4.89 18.18 0.83
CA ARG A 205 5.02 18.71 2.21
C ARG A 205 6.44 18.58 2.73
N TRP A 206 6.99 19.68 3.24
CA TRP A 206 8.31 19.72 3.85
C TRP A 206 8.20 20.01 5.34
N PRO A 207 8.44 19.00 6.21
CA PRO A 207 8.45 19.22 7.65
C PRO A 207 9.53 20.23 8.05
N CYS A 208 9.23 21.06 9.05
CA CYS A 208 10.21 21.99 9.62
C CYS A 208 11.43 21.21 10.12
N ARG A 209 12.62 21.60 9.65
CA ARG A 209 13.88 20.93 10.00
C ARG A 209 14.20 20.92 11.50
N LYS A 210 13.73 21.92 12.24
CA LYS A 210 13.97 22.05 13.70
C LYS A 210 13.09 21.10 14.51
N CYS A 211 11.78 21.11 14.27
CA CYS A 211 10.81 20.36 15.08
C CYS A 211 10.35 19.04 14.45
N LYS A 212 10.78 18.74 13.22
CA LYS A 212 10.42 17.53 12.46
C LYS A 212 8.91 17.34 12.31
N GLY A 213 8.17 18.44 12.12
CA GLY A 213 6.71 18.40 11.94
C GLY A 213 5.88 18.70 13.18
N LYS A 214 6.49 18.77 14.38
CA LYS A 214 5.73 18.95 15.64
C LYS A 214 5.17 20.37 15.86
N GLY A 215 5.69 21.37 15.16
CA GLY A 215 5.46 22.78 15.48
C GLY A 215 6.51 23.33 16.44
N CYS A 216 7.03 24.52 16.15
CA CYS A 216 7.90 25.31 17.03
C CYS A 216 7.88 26.78 16.59
N GLU A 217 8.39 27.67 17.44
CA GLU A 217 8.48 29.12 17.15
C GLU A 217 9.12 29.42 15.79
N ARG A 218 10.17 28.70 15.39
CA ARG A 218 10.86 28.90 14.09
C ARG A 218 9.93 28.76 12.88
N CYS A 219 8.93 27.88 12.96
CA CYS A 219 7.95 27.68 11.89
C CYS A 219 6.59 28.28 12.24
N ASN A 220 6.52 29.23 13.19
CA ASN A 220 5.26 29.79 13.68
C ASN A 220 4.27 28.68 14.10
N PHE A 221 4.78 27.65 14.77
CA PHE A 221 4.01 26.49 15.24
C PHE A 221 3.31 25.65 14.17
N THR A 222 3.53 25.91 12.87
CA THR A 222 2.86 25.14 11.80
C THR A 222 3.45 23.75 11.59
N GLY A 223 4.69 23.53 12.06
CA GLY A 223 5.43 22.30 11.85
C GLY A 223 6.02 22.16 10.45
N LYS A 224 5.87 23.18 9.58
CA LYS A 224 6.24 23.12 8.16
C LYS A 224 7.40 24.06 7.84
N GLN A 225 8.15 23.73 6.78
CA GLN A 225 9.17 24.63 6.21
C GLN A 225 8.54 25.60 5.19
N TYR A 226 7.55 25.15 4.43
CA TYR A 226 6.75 25.95 3.51
C TYR A 226 5.29 25.81 3.92
N GLN A 227 4.52 26.89 3.85
CA GLN A 227 3.13 26.87 4.33
C GLN A 227 2.19 26.11 3.39
N GLU A 228 2.52 26.10 2.10
CA GLU A 228 1.75 25.45 1.05
C GLU A 228 2.65 24.57 0.20
N SER A 229 2.04 23.56 -0.41
CA SER A 229 2.63 22.69 -1.42
C SER A 229 1.55 22.19 -2.37
N VAL A 230 1.94 21.68 -3.54
CA VAL A 230 0.98 21.08 -4.49
C VAL A 230 0.18 19.97 -3.82
N ASP A 231 0.85 19.10 -3.08
CA ASP A 231 0.25 18.04 -2.25
C ASP A 231 -0.80 18.59 -1.26
N GLU A 232 -0.49 19.68 -0.54
CA GLU A 232 -1.43 20.25 0.46
C GLU A 232 -2.67 20.87 -0.17
N LEU A 233 -2.53 21.52 -1.32
CA LEU A 233 -3.65 22.12 -2.05
C LEU A 233 -4.61 21.04 -2.59
N ILE A 234 -4.09 19.84 -2.89
CA ILE A 234 -4.90 18.70 -3.34
C ILE A 234 -5.51 17.94 -2.15
N LYS A 235 -4.82 17.88 -1.01
CA LYS A 235 -5.20 17.03 0.14
C LYS A 235 -6.60 17.33 0.66
N GLY A 236 -6.93 18.59 0.91
CA GLY A 236 -8.16 18.98 1.62
C GLY A 236 -9.42 18.40 0.96
N PRO A 237 -9.66 18.69 -0.33
CA PRO A 237 -10.78 18.13 -1.08
C PRO A 237 -10.79 16.61 -1.15
N VAL A 238 -9.64 15.96 -1.36
CA VAL A 238 -9.53 14.49 -1.42
C VAL A 238 -9.91 13.86 -0.07
N VAL A 239 -9.42 14.42 1.04
CA VAL A 239 -9.78 13.96 2.40
C VAL A 239 -11.28 14.10 2.63
N LYS A 240 -11.88 15.22 2.24
CA LYS A 240 -13.32 15.46 2.38
C LYS A 240 -14.14 14.46 1.54
N ALA A 241 -13.77 14.27 0.28
CA ALA A 241 -14.51 13.42 -0.66
C ALA A 241 -14.53 11.94 -0.23
N PHE A 242 -13.38 11.39 0.17
CA PHE A 242 -13.27 10.00 0.60
C PHE A 242 -13.46 9.78 2.09
N GLN A 243 -13.65 10.86 2.87
CA GLN A 243 -13.61 10.83 4.34
C GLN A 243 -12.38 10.07 4.84
N ALA A 244 -11.23 10.38 4.23
CA ALA A 244 -9.96 9.73 4.48
C ALA A 244 -9.23 10.34 5.67
N VAL A 245 -8.36 9.57 6.32
CA VAL A 245 -7.56 10.06 7.47
C VAL A 245 -6.49 11.04 7.00
N ASP A 246 -5.86 10.76 5.86
CA ASP A 246 -4.81 11.60 5.27
C ASP A 246 -4.64 11.22 3.79
N THR A 247 -3.73 11.91 3.10
CA THR A 247 -3.28 11.54 1.76
C THR A 247 -1.79 11.21 1.71
N ALA A 248 -1.36 10.47 0.69
CA ALA A 248 0.02 10.45 0.23
C ALA A 248 0.10 10.86 -1.24
N PHE A 249 1.07 11.69 -1.58
CA PHE A 249 1.28 12.21 -2.92
C PHE A 249 2.47 11.53 -3.59
N HIS A 250 2.27 10.99 -4.79
CA HIS A 250 3.27 10.27 -5.56
C HIS A 250 3.39 10.86 -6.98
N GLY A 251 4.31 11.81 -7.17
CA GLY A 251 4.55 12.42 -8.48
C GLY A 251 5.51 11.63 -9.36
N SER A 252 5.32 11.70 -10.68
CA SER A 252 6.31 11.23 -11.65
C SER A 252 7.47 12.23 -11.77
N GLY A 253 8.43 12.12 -10.87
CA GLY A 253 9.50 13.11 -10.69
C GLY A 253 9.02 14.37 -9.98
N ARG A 254 9.88 15.39 -9.97
CA ARG A 254 9.67 16.63 -9.21
C ARG A 254 10.38 17.80 -9.89
N GLU A 255 9.74 18.97 -9.85
CA GLU A 255 10.33 20.26 -10.19
C GLU A 255 10.90 21.01 -8.96
N ASP A 256 11.80 21.96 -9.23
CA ASP A 256 12.34 22.84 -8.20
C ASP A 256 11.25 23.82 -7.69
N ILE A 257 11.50 24.43 -6.53
CA ILE A 257 10.52 25.31 -5.86
C ILE A 257 10.27 26.58 -6.68
N ASP A 258 11.33 27.09 -7.31
CA ASP A 258 11.34 28.23 -8.22
C ASP A 258 10.81 27.87 -9.61
N ALA A 259 10.44 26.62 -9.91
CA ALA A 259 9.98 26.22 -11.24
C ALA A 259 8.45 26.13 -11.36
N LEU A 260 7.91 26.47 -12.52
CA LEU A 260 6.51 26.21 -12.87
C LEU A 260 6.35 24.81 -13.50
N MET A 261 5.13 24.29 -13.46
CA MET A 261 4.71 23.09 -14.20
C MET A 261 3.49 23.46 -15.05
N LEU A 262 3.70 23.60 -16.35
CA LEU A 262 2.76 24.12 -17.34
C LEU A 262 2.28 23.00 -18.30
N GLY A 263 1.77 23.40 -19.47
CA GLY A 263 1.33 22.51 -20.56
C GLY A 263 0.31 21.46 -20.11
N SER A 264 0.61 20.18 -20.32
CA SER A 264 -0.21 19.02 -19.92
C SER A 264 -0.17 18.72 -18.41
N GLY A 265 0.77 19.34 -17.69
CA GLY A 265 1.00 19.06 -16.27
C GLY A 265 1.78 17.76 -16.03
N ARG A 266 2.19 17.58 -14.77
CA ARG A 266 2.92 16.40 -14.32
C ARG A 266 1.95 15.33 -13.82
N PRO A 267 2.08 14.06 -14.27
CA PRO A 267 1.35 12.94 -13.71
C PRO A 267 1.67 12.70 -12.24
N PHE A 268 0.65 12.38 -11.47
CA PHE A 268 0.77 12.00 -10.08
C PHE A 268 -0.33 11.01 -9.68
N VAL A 269 -0.06 10.23 -8.63
CA VAL A 269 -1.08 9.50 -7.89
C VAL A 269 -1.26 10.16 -6.54
N VAL A 270 -2.51 10.47 -6.18
CA VAL A 270 -2.90 10.77 -4.80
C VAL A 270 -3.57 9.55 -4.18
N GLU A 271 -3.02 9.11 -3.07
CA GLU A 271 -3.52 8.01 -2.26
C GLU A 271 -4.36 8.57 -1.11
N ALA A 272 -5.66 8.29 -1.08
CA ALA A 272 -6.55 8.57 0.05
C ALA A 272 -6.46 7.42 1.06
N LYS A 273 -5.91 7.69 2.25
CA LYS A 273 -5.59 6.67 3.26
C LYS A 273 -6.76 6.37 4.17
N SER A 274 -6.99 5.08 4.40
CA SER A 274 -8.06 4.54 5.26
C SER A 274 -9.40 5.25 5.04
N PRO A 275 -9.94 5.24 3.82
CA PRO A 275 -11.10 6.04 3.48
C PRO A 275 -12.40 5.37 3.94
N VAL A 276 -13.35 6.16 4.46
CA VAL A 276 -14.70 5.69 4.80
C VAL A 276 -15.57 5.55 3.55
N LYS A 277 -15.42 6.48 2.59
CA LYS A 277 -16.04 6.41 1.26
C LYS A 277 -15.04 5.93 0.22
N ARG A 278 -15.48 5.20 -0.80
CA ARG A 278 -14.61 4.63 -1.85
C ARG A 278 -14.95 5.13 -3.24
N SER A 279 -16.15 5.68 -3.44
CA SER A 279 -16.57 6.33 -4.66
C SER A 279 -16.81 7.83 -4.43
N THR A 280 -16.59 8.61 -5.49
CA THR A 280 -16.88 10.05 -5.54
C THR A 280 -17.01 10.47 -7.01
N ASP A 281 -17.74 11.55 -7.26
CA ASP A 281 -17.68 12.24 -8.54
C ASP A 281 -16.29 12.87 -8.71
N LEU A 282 -15.55 12.42 -9.73
CA LEU A 282 -14.19 12.88 -9.98
C LEU A 282 -14.17 14.27 -10.64
N GLU A 283 -15.20 14.63 -11.41
CA GLU A 283 -15.31 15.96 -12.02
C GLU A 283 -15.56 17.03 -10.95
N GLU A 284 -16.48 16.74 -10.03
CA GLU A 284 -16.72 17.61 -8.88
C GLU A 284 -15.47 17.72 -7.98
N LEU A 285 -14.79 16.60 -7.71
CA LEU A 285 -13.55 16.62 -6.94
C LEU A 285 -12.47 17.47 -7.60
N MET A 286 -12.27 17.32 -8.92
CA MET A 286 -11.31 18.16 -9.66
C MET A 286 -11.68 19.64 -9.58
N ARG A 287 -12.97 19.99 -9.77
CA ARG A 287 -13.45 21.37 -9.65
C ARG A 287 -13.15 21.94 -8.26
N ASN A 288 -13.50 21.21 -7.21
CA ASN A 288 -13.27 21.65 -5.82
C ASN A 288 -11.77 21.87 -5.53
N ILE A 289 -10.88 21.00 -6.04
CA ILE A 289 -9.43 21.19 -5.92
C ILE A 289 -8.98 22.46 -6.63
N ASN A 290 -9.43 22.68 -7.86
CA ASN A 290 -9.02 23.83 -8.66
C ASN A 290 -9.51 25.16 -8.07
N GLU A 291 -10.72 25.18 -7.52
CA GLU A 291 -11.29 26.32 -6.80
C GLU A 291 -10.53 26.61 -5.50
N GLU A 292 -10.32 25.61 -4.64
CA GLU A 292 -9.58 25.78 -3.38
C GLU A 292 -8.11 26.16 -3.62
N ALA A 293 -7.51 25.70 -4.72
CA ALA A 293 -6.14 26.05 -5.09
C ALA A 293 -5.98 27.51 -5.56
N ALA A 294 -7.08 28.23 -5.81
CA ALA A 294 -7.10 29.66 -6.14
C ALA A 294 -6.08 30.06 -7.23
N GLY A 295 -6.00 29.28 -8.30
CA GLY A 295 -5.10 29.54 -9.43
C GLY A 295 -3.62 29.22 -9.18
N LYS A 296 -3.24 28.69 -8.01
CA LYS A 296 -1.85 28.27 -7.72
C LYS A 296 -1.51 26.91 -8.33
N VAL A 297 -2.48 26.01 -8.32
CA VAL A 297 -2.40 24.64 -8.84
C VAL A 297 -3.68 24.34 -9.61
N GLU A 298 -3.54 23.58 -10.69
CA GLU A 298 -4.67 23.07 -11.48
C GLU A 298 -4.49 21.56 -11.63
N VAL A 299 -5.47 20.76 -11.23
CA VAL A 299 -5.53 19.31 -11.46
C VAL A 299 -6.51 18.99 -12.59
N ARG A 300 -6.20 17.92 -13.31
CA ARG A 300 -7.04 17.40 -14.41
C ARG A 300 -6.88 15.89 -14.55
N GLU A 301 -7.75 15.31 -15.39
CA GLU A 301 -7.67 13.91 -15.85
C GLU A 301 -7.69 12.90 -14.69
N PHE A 302 -8.57 13.13 -13.70
CA PHE A 302 -8.71 12.20 -12.58
C PHE A 302 -9.33 10.88 -13.04
N SER A 303 -8.71 9.79 -12.59
CA SER A 303 -9.22 8.45 -12.79
C SER A 303 -8.85 7.56 -11.59
N PHE A 304 -9.70 6.59 -11.27
CA PHE A 304 -9.36 5.57 -10.29
C PHE A 304 -8.26 4.65 -10.83
N THR A 305 -7.30 4.30 -9.97
CA THR A 305 -6.19 3.42 -10.33
C THR A 305 -5.83 2.46 -9.19
N GLY A 306 -4.94 1.51 -9.46
CA GLY A 306 -4.32 0.63 -8.46
C GLY A 306 -3.01 1.20 -7.88
N LYS A 307 -2.55 0.58 -6.79
CA LYS A 307 -1.27 0.88 -6.12
C LYS A 307 -0.06 0.71 -7.05
N ASN A 308 -0.13 -0.25 -7.98
CA ASN A 308 0.91 -0.54 -8.98
C ASN A 308 1.27 0.70 -9.83
N MET A 309 0.32 1.60 -10.09
CA MET A 309 0.57 2.83 -10.85
C MET A 309 1.64 3.72 -10.20
N ILE A 310 1.80 3.67 -8.87
CA ILE A 310 2.85 4.42 -8.17
C ILE A 310 4.25 3.96 -8.66
N GLU A 311 4.43 2.66 -8.84
CA GLU A 311 5.69 2.09 -9.34
C GLU A 311 5.90 2.42 -10.82
N THR A 312 4.84 2.34 -11.62
CA THR A 312 4.86 2.77 -13.03
C THR A 312 5.29 4.23 -13.17
N LEU A 313 4.72 5.15 -12.37
CA LEU A 313 5.10 6.56 -12.40
C LEU A 313 6.54 6.80 -11.94
N LYS A 314 7.01 6.08 -10.90
CA LYS A 314 8.37 6.26 -10.36
C LYS A 314 9.46 5.69 -11.26
N SER A 315 9.15 4.63 -12.00
CA SER A 315 10.08 3.99 -12.94
C SER A 315 10.10 4.66 -14.32
N SER A 316 9.12 5.51 -14.62
CA SER A 316 9.04 6.23 -15.89
C SER A 316 10.28 7.10 -16.14
N LYS A 317 10.94 6.84 -17.26
CA LYS A 317 12.04 7.65 -17.80
C LYS A 317 11.56 8.67 -18.83
N ALA A 318 10.30 9.08 -18.72
CA ALA A 318 9.66 10.01 -19.64
C ALA A 318 10.52 11.22 -19.99
N ASP A 319 10.50 11.50 -21.29
CA ASP A 319 11.06 12.71 -21.87
C ASP A 319 10.35 13.94 -21.32
N LYS A 320 11.09 15.04 -21.27
CA LYS A 320 10.64 16.28 -20.66
C LYS A 320 10.96 17.44 -21.57
N THR A 321 10.03 18.39 -21.60
CA THR A 321 10.22 19.67 -22.29
C THR A 321 10.27 20.78 -21.26
N TYR A 322 11.31 21.62 -21.36
CA TYR A 322 11.54 22.76 -20.49
C TYR A 322 11.59 24.04 -21.30
N LYS A 323 11.13 25.14 -20.71
CA LYS A 323 11.38 26.51 -21.17
C LYS A 323 12.26 27.21 -20.15
N LEU A 324 13.33 27.82 -20.63
CA LEU A 324 14.36 28.43 -19.81
C LEU A 324 14.49 29.90 -20.17
N LYS A 325 14.57 30.76 -19.15
CA LYS A 325 15.09 32.12 -19.30
C LYS A 325 16.58 32.08 -18.99
N VAL A 326 17.41 32.34 -19.99
CA VAL A 326 18.87 32.22 -19.91
C VAL A 326 19.53 33.58 -20.00
N THR A 327 20.33 33.92 -19.00
CA THR A 327 21.14 35.14 -18.96
C THR A 327 22.60 34.81 -19.27
N PHE A 328 23.30 35.78 -19.82
CA PHE A 328 24.70 35.65 -20.21
C PHE A 328 25.54 36.69 -19.49
N LYS A 329 26.76 36.32 -19.10
CA LYS A 329 27.69 37.27 -18.46
C LYS A 329 28.13 38.38 -19.42
N GLU A 330 28.19 38.08 -20.71
CA GLU A 330 28.60 38.97 -21.78
C GLU A 330 27.58 38.89 -22.92
N PRO A 331 27.35 39.97 -23.70
CA PRO A 331 26.44 39.93 -24.85
C PRO A 331 26.80 38.84 -25.85
N VAL A 332 25.78 38.17 -26.39
CA VAL A 332 25.93 37.06 -27.34
C VAL A 332 25.24 37.42 -28.64
N SER A 333 25.93 37.23 -29.77
CA SER A 333 25.27 37.35 -31.07
C SER A 333 24.28 36.22 -31.27
N GLU A 334 23.13 36.53 -31.87
CA GLU A 334 22.07 35.55 -32.13
C GLU A 334 22.58 34.36 -32.96
N GLU A 335 23.44 34.61 -33.95
CA GLU A 335 24.05 33.58 -34.80
C GLU A 335 24.93 32.60 -34.00
N LYS A 336 25.75 33.13 -33.08
CA LYS A 336 26.61 32.30 -32.22
C LYS A 336 25.77 31.49 -31.23
N LEU A 337 24.69 32.08 -30.72
CA LEU A 337 23.76 31.38 -29.84
C LEU A 337 23.05 30.25 -30.57
N LYS A 338 22.47 30.51 -31.75
CA LYS A 338 21.79 29.50 -32.58
C LYS A 338 22.72 28.33 -32.93
N SER A 339 23.91 28.61 -33.45
CA SER A 339 24.89 27.56 -33.79
C SER A 339 25.32 26.72 -32.58
N SER A 340 25.45 27.35 -31.39
CA SER A 340 25.77 26.62 -30.16
C SER A 340 24.62 25.73 -29.67
N LEU A 341 23.37 26.16 -29.87
CA LEU A 341 22.20 25.34 -29.53
C LEU A 341 22.04 24.19 -30.53
N GLU A 342 22.23 24.43 -31.83
CA GLU A 342 22.23 23.37 -32.84
C GLU A 342 23.25 22.27 -32.52
N ALA A 343 24.45 22.64 -32.06
CA ALA A 343 25.48 21.69 -31.61
C ALA A 343 25.09 20.87 -30.36
N LEU A 344 24.12 21.35 -29.57
CA LEU A 344 23.55 20.63 -28.42
C LEU A 344 22.28 19.84 -28.76
N SER A 345 21.78 19.93 -30.00
CA SER A 345 20.54 19.29 -30.41
C SER A 345 20.79 17.88 -30.97
N GLY A 346 20.06 16.88 -30.49
CA GLY A 346 20.15 15.50 -30.96
C GLY A 346 21.44 14.77 -30.52
N ILE A 347 22.04 15.18 -29.40
CA ILE A 347 23.31 14.63 -28.93
C ILE A 347 23.22 13.97 -27.55
N GLU A 348 24.17 13.07 -27.30
CA GLU A 348 24.44 12.55 -25.96
C GLU A 348 25.43 13.47 -25.21
N ILE A 349 25.09 13.84 -24.00
CA ILE A 349 25.94 14.61 -23.08
C ILE A 349 26.34 13.75 -21.88
N SER A 350 27.45 14.11 -21.24
CA SER A 350 27.88 13.53 -19.96
C SER A 350 27.65 14.53 -18.82
N GLN A 351 26.81 14.16 -17.86
CA GLN A 351 26.52 14.96 -16.67
C GLN A 351 27.01 14.25 -15.41
N GLN A 352 28.02 14.81 -14.76
CA GLN A 352 28.32 14.53 -13.38
C GLN A 352 27.22 15.10 -12.48
N THR A 353 27.00 14.48 -11.32
CA THR A 353 25.94 14.87 -10.40
C THR A 353 26.12 16.34 -9.97
N PRO A 354 25.14 17.24 -10.19
CA PRO A 354 25.36 18.66 -9.96
C PRO A 354 25.78 18.99 -8.54
N ARG A 355 26.66 19.98 -8.38
CA ARG A 355 27.17 20.39 -7.05
C ARG A 355 26.06 20.71 -6.06
N ARG A 356 25.00 21.38 -6.52
CA ARG A 356 23.85 21.74 -5.67
C ARG A 356 23.08 20.54 -5.10
N VAL A 357 23.20 19.35 -5.68
CA VAL A 357 22.50 18.13 -5.20
C VAL A 357 23.44 17.02 -4.71
N VAL A 358 24.76 17.17 -4.84
CA VAL A 358 25.75 16.14 -4.45
C VAL A 358 25.64 15.73 -2.97
N HIS A 359 25.28 16.66 -2.09
CA HIS A 359 25.05 16.37 -0.67
C HIS A 359 23.86 15.42 -0.40
N ARG A 360 23.04 15.11 -1.42
CA ARG A 360 21.89 14.19 -1.32
C ARG A 360 21.94 13.02 -2.31
N ARG A 361 22.91 13.01 -3.24
CA ARG A 361 22.98 12.03 -4.34
C ARG A 361 24.41 11.56 -4.52
N ALA A 362 24.56 10.28 -4.86
CA ALA A 362 25.86 9.72 -5.21
C ALA A 362 26.48 10.51 -6.38
N ASP A 363 27.74 10.91 -6.21
CA ASP A 363 28.47 11.65 -7.23
C ASP A 363 28.89 10.73 -8.38
N LEU A 364 28.08 10.70 -9.43
CA LEU A 364 28.25 9.85 -10.60
C LEU A 364 28.10 10.67 -11.88
N VAL A 365 28.86 10.28 -12.91
CA VAL A 365 28.69 10.73 -14.30
C VAL A 365 27.64 9.87 -14.98
N ARG A 366 26.65 10.51 -15.60
CA ARG A 366 25.57 9.85 -16.33
C ARG A 366 25.48 10.42 -17.73
N LYS A 367 25.35 9.54 -18.71
CA LYS A 367 25.04 9.91 -20.09
C LYS A 367 23.56 10.21 -20.23
N ARG A 368 23.21 11.30 -20.93
CA ARG A 368 21.83 11.73 -21.16
C ARG A 368 21.67 12.28 -22.57
N HIS A 369 20.50 12.08 -23.17
CA HIS A 369 20.24 12.60 -24.50
C HIS A 369 19.49 13.94 -24.47
N VAL A 370 19.96 14.91 -25.25
CA VAL A 370 19.23 16.12 -25.59
C VAL A 370 18.57 15.88 -26.93
N HIS A 371 17.27 15.60 -26.95
CA HIS A 371 16.53 15.30 -28.18
C HIS A 371 16.42 16.53 -29.08
N GLY A 372 16.22 17.70 -28.48
CA GLY A 372 16.20 18.95 -29.22
C GLY A 372 16.37 20.16 -28.31
N ILE A 373 17.00 21.21 -28.82
CA ILE A 373 17.13 22.47 -28.12
C ILE A 373 17.06 23.61 -29.14
N LYS A 374 16.26 24.63 -28.84
CA LYS A 374 16.02 25.73 -29.77
C LYS A 374 15.93 27.07 -29.05
N LEU A 375 16.36 28.11 -29.75
CA LEU A 375 16.11 29.49 -29.38
C LEU A 375 14.66 29.84 -29.74
N ASP A 376 13.87 30.25 -28.75
CA ASP A 376 12.56 30.83 -29.00
C ASP A 376 12.67 32.34 -29.26
N GLU A 377 13.48 33.04 -28.47
CA GLU A 377 13.68 34.49 -28.58
C GLU A 377 15.01 34.90 -27.93
N LEU A 378 15.70 35.88 -28.52
CA LEU A 378 16.78 36.65 -27.89
C LEU A 378 16.29 38.09 -27.73
N THR A 379 16.21 38.57 -26.49
CA THR A 379 15.65 39.89 -26.18
C THR A 379 16.70 41.00 -26.32
N ASP A 380 16.23 42.22 -26.56
CA ASP A 380 17.07 43.43 -26.60
C ASP A 380 17.78 43.70 -25.26
N GLU A 381 17.22 43.19 -24.15
CA GLU A 381 17.79 43.26 -22.80
C GLU A 381 18.93 42.23 -22.59
N GLY A 382 19.20 41.36 -23.57
CA GLY A 382 20.36 40.48 -23.59
C GLY A 382 20.17 39.11 -22.94
N TYR A 383 18.94 38.70 -22.63
CA TYR A 383 18.61 37.31 -22.23
C TYR A 383 17.82 36.57 -23.30
N ALA A 384 17.86 35.24 -23.25
CA ALA A 384 17.22 34.36 -24.22
C ALA A 384 16.15 33.46 -23.59
N TYR A 385 15.08 33.21 -24.34
CA TYR A 385 14.15 32.12 -24.06
C TYR A 385 14.53 30.90 -24.89
N ILE A 386 14.77 29.77 -24.22
CA ILE A 386 15.25 28.53 -24.84
C ILE A 386 14.33 27.39 -24.46
N THR A 387 13.86 26.64 -25.46
CA THR A 387 13.11 25.40 -25.25
C THR A 387 14.05 24.20 -25.39
N VAL A 388 14.03 23.30 -24.40
CA VAL A 388 14.83 22.06 -24.37
C VAL A 388 13.89 20.86 -24.26
N ASN A 389 13.99 19.93 -25.21
CA ASN A 389 13.42 18.58 -25.12
C ASN A 389 14.56 17.59 -24.82
N CYS A 390 14.43 16.80 -23.77
CA CYS A 390 15.48 15.88 -23.35
C CYS A 390 14.97 14.66 -22.59
N GLU A 391 15.86 13.67 -22.48
CA GLU A 391 15.67 12.45 -21.72
C GLU A 391 15.36 12.72 -20.23
N GLY A 392 14.56 11.84 -19.63
CA GLY A 392 14.29 11.83 -18.21
C GLY A 392 15.55 11.87 -17.32
N GLY A 393 15.62 12.88 -16.45
CA GLY A 393 16.68 13.02 -15.45
C GLY A 393 17.91 13.79 -15.92
N LEU A 394 17.88 14.38 -17.12
CA LEU A 394 18.82 15.40 -17.55
C LEU A 394 18.66 16.67 -16.69
N TYR A 395 19.76 17.19 -16.16
CA TYR A 395 19.78 18.42 -15.38
C TYR A 395 19.94 19.64 -16.30
N VAL A 396 18.82 20.27 -16.67
CA VAL A 396 18.82 21.34 -17.70
C VAL A 396 19.50 22.64 -17.25
N LYS A 397 19.50 22.97 -15.94
CA LYS A 397 20.25 24.12 -15.41
C LYS A 397 21.74 23.93 -15.68
N GLU A 398 22.23 22.71 -15.51
CA GLU A 398 23.63 22.35 -15.72
C GLU A 398 23.99 22.04 -17.18
N LEU A 399 23.02 21.68 -18.04
CA LEU A 399 23.21 21.71 -19.51
C LEU A 399 23.55 23.11 -20.00
N VAL A 400 22.91 24.13 -19.43
CA VAL A 400 23.20 25.53 -19.74
C VAL A 400 24.52 25.96 -19.10
N SER A 401 24.65 25.83 -17.77
CA SER A 401 25.78 26.42 -17.05
C SER A 401 27.10 25.67 -17.20
N GLY A 402 27.06 24.37 -17.51
CA GLY A 402 28.22 23.47 -17.50
C GLY A 402 28.67 23.02 -16.12
N ASP A 403 28.15 23.63 -15.04
CA ASP A 403 28.50 23.37 -13.63
C ASP A 403 30.02 23.21 -13.40
N GLU A 404 30.79 24.15 -13.94
CA GLU A 404 32.26 24.17 -13.92
C GLU A 404 32.90 22.88 -14.49
N GLY A 405 32.45 22.47 -15.67
CA GLY A 405 32.98 21.31 -16.40
C GLY A 405 32.37 19.96 -15.99
N ARG A 406 31.40 19.96 -15.07
CA ARG A 406 30.67 18.76 -14.65
C ARG A 406 29.62 18.32 -15.67
N THR A 407 29.21 19.18 -16.58
CA THR A 407 28.38 18.83 -17.75
C THR A 407 29.13 19.15 -19.03
N ASN A 408 29.30 18.14 -19.89
CA ASN A 408 30.00 18.27 -21.17
C ASN A 408 29.33 17.45 -22.29
N PRO A 409 29.07 18.03 -23.47
CA PRO A 409 29.11 19.48 -23.75
C PRO A 409 28.04 20.26 -22.97
N SER A 410 28.18 21.60 -22.91
CA SER A 410 27.24 22.53 -22.27
C SER A 410 27.17 23.84 -23.05
N LEU A 411 26.10 24.63 -22.85
CA LEU A 411 25.92 25.90 -23.57
C LEU A 411 27.03 26.90 -23.23
N SER A 412 27.35 27.08 -21.93
CA SER A 412 28.47 27.92 -21.51
C SER A 412 29.79 27.48 -22.13
N GLY A 413 30.04 26.17 -22.19
CA GLY A 413 31.27 25.61 -22.77
C GLY A 413 31.40 25.90 -24.26
N LEU A 414 30.30 25.78 -25.03
CA LEU A 414 30.28 26.06 -26.46
C LEU A 414 30.37 27.55 -26.78
N LEU A 415 29.70 28.40 -25.98
CA LEU A 415 29.77 29.84 -26.15
C LEU A 415 31.13 30.42 -25.72
N GLY A 416 31.84 29.73 -24.82
CA GLY A 416 33.07 30.23 -24.18
C GLY A 416 32.81 31.34 -23.15
N ILE A 417 31.54 31.52 -22.76
CA ILE A 417 31.10 32.54 -21.79
C ILE A 417 30.13 31.90 -20.79
N PRO A 418 30.08 32.39 -19.53
CA PRO A 418 29.10 31.89 -18.57
C PRO A 418 27.67 32.24 -18.97
N ALA A 419 26.82 31.21 -19.09
CA ALA A 419 25.37 31.28 -19.24
C ALA A 419 24.69 30.66 -18.00
N LEU A 420 23.59 31.25 -17.54
CA LEU A 420 22.85 30.81 -16.36
C LEU A 420 21.35 30.76 -16.64
N VAL A 421 20.67 29.78 -16.03
CA VAL A 421 19.21 29.72 -16.03
C VAL A 421 18.69 30.57 -14.88
N GLU A 422 18.01 31.65 -15.21
CA GLU A 422 17.32 32.52 -14.25
C GLU A 422 15.96 31.94 -13.88
N ASP A 423 15.15 31.59 -14.88
CA ASP A 423 13.85 30.96 -14.70
C ASP A 423 13.77 29.62 -15.45
N LEU A 424 13.05 28.67 -14.85
CA LEU A 424 12.82 27.35 -15.44
C LEU A 424 11.35 26.98 -15.31
N ASP A 425 10.76 26.59 -16.43
CA ASP A 425 9.40 26.07 -16.48
C ASP A 425 9.40 24.69 -17.15
N VAL A 426 8.69 23.75 -16.54
CA VAL A 426 8.44 22.45 -17.16
C VAL A 426 7.17 22.59 -18.00
N VAL A 427 7.24 22.25 -19.28
CA VAL A 427 6.10 22.39 -20.21
C VAL A 427 5.42 21.05 -20.46
N ASN A 428 6.20 19.96 -20.55
CA ASN A 428 5.65 18.64 -20.80
C ASN A 428 6.43 17.55 -20.05
N VAL A 429 5.71 16.49 -19.69
CA VAL A 429 6.24 15.23 -19.14
C VAL A 429 5.55 14.11 -19.89
N ASP A 430 6.26 13.43 -20.78
CA ASP A 430 5.67 12.53 -21.77
C ASP A 430 5.44 11.11 -21.20
N ILE A 431 4.26 10.92 -20.58
CA ILE A 431 3.80 9.68 -19.90
C ILE A 431 2.38 9.41 -20.30
#